data_AF-A0A7Y9MNQ5-F1
#
_entry.id   AF-A0A7Y9MNQ5-F1
#
_cell.length_a   1.000
_cell.length_b   1.000
_cell.length_c   1.000
_cell.angle_alpha   90.00
_cell.angle_beta   90.00
_cell.angle_gamma   90.00
#
_symmetry.space_group_name_H-M   'P 1'
#
loop_
_entity.id
_entity.type
_entity.pdbx_description
1 polymer ?
#
loop_
_entity_poly.entity_id
_entity_poly.type
_entity_poly.pdbx_seq_one_letter_code
_entity_poly.pdbx_strand_id
1 'polypeptide(L)'
;MHGFDGYAQGAAVPTLQQVLDGQAPANSAPVVVDAPVGERYRYSGGGYTVMQQLLIDVGGKPFPDLLRDSVLAPLRMEASGYTQPLPAAVLAKAAQPHDAMGQPIAGGAHVYPELAAAGLWSNAEDLARYALELCAASAGHGRVLSAASVRGMLTPVRGDYGLGLQIGGHGARRYAYHDGSNAGYKATLVVYPDRCDGAVVLSNGDQGYQLGLEIVRAVAAAYDWPDFRPIQRQAASVDIAVLRRFVGRFAIPELGTFDIREGAGGLQVELRKDQAYPLIPSSEHAFFLSAQDIVIRFDAGQADLGTIDAGSFHAPFRRVPADSVR
;
A
#
# COMPACT_ATOMS: atom_id res chain seq x y z
N MET A 1 1.82 -12.72 10.17
CA MET A 1 0.91 -11.59 10.48
C MET A 1 1.30 -10.36 9.64
N HIS A 2 0.32 -9.71 9.00
CA HIS A 2 0.52 -8.64 8.00
C HIS A 2 0.06 -7.27 8.50
N GLY A 3 -1.22 -7.09 8.87
CA GLY A 3 -1.77 -5.86 9.45
C GLY A 3 -2.51 -6.10 10.77
N PHE A 4 -3.03 -5.03 11.36
CA PHE A 4 -3.80 -5.02 12.62
C PHE A 4 -5.12 -4.27 12.42
N ASP A 5 -6.20 -4.76 13.03
CA ASP A 5 -7.53 -4.14 12.90
C ASP A 5 -7.68 -2.89 13.79
N GLY A 6 -6.85 -2.80 14.83
CA GLY A 6 -6.96 -1.79 15.88
C GLY A 6 -8.15 -2.04 16.81
N TYR A 7 -8.32 -1.13 17.75
CA TYR A 7 -9.28 -1.23 18.84
C TYR A 7 -10.17 0.00 18.88
N ALA A 8 -11.47 -0.19 18.62
CA ALA A 8 -12.45 0.89 18.70
C ALA A 8 -12.55 1.49 20.11
N GLN A 9 -13.05 2.73 20.20
CA GLN A 9 -13.27 3.38 21.50
C GLN A 9 -14.11 2.50 22.44
N GLY A 10 -13.62 2.32 23.67
CA GLY A 10 -14.28 1.49 24.69
C GLY A 10 -13.89 0.01 24.65
N ALA A 11 -13.17 -0.46 23.63
CA ALA A 11 -12.59 -1.80 23.62
C ALA A 11 -11.42 -1.91 24.61
N ALA A 12 -11.19 -3.13 25.14
CA ALA A 12 -10.00 -3.43 25.92
C ALA A 12 -8.78 -3.46 24.98
N VAL A 13 -7.78 -2.63 25.24
CA VAL A 13 -6.56 -2.54 24.45
C VAL A 13 -5.48 -3.42 25.09
N PRO A 14 -4.84 -4.35 24.35
CA PRO A 14 -3.78 -5.18 24.90
C PRO A 14 -2.49 -4.39 25.09
N THR A 15 -1.61 -4.92 25.94
CA THR A 15 -0.22 -4.50 25.97
C THR A 15 0.54 -4.99 24.74
N LEU A 16 1.70 -4.38 24.45
CA LEU A 16 2.60 -4.85 23.39
C LEU A 16 2.95 -6.34 23.54
N GLN A 17 3.23 -6.79 24.75
CA GLN A 17 3.53 -8.21 25.03
C GLN A 17 2.34 -9.11 24.72
N GLN A 18 1.13 -8.71 25.10
CA GLN A 18 -0.09 -9.47 24.79
C GLN A 18 -0.32 -9.60 23.28
N VAL A 19 -0.04 -8.55 22.50
CA VAL A 19 -0.08 -8.63 21.03
C VAL A 19 0.95 -9.64 20.50
N LEU A 20 2.21 -9.54 20.96
CA LEU A 20 3.29 -10.44 20.50
C LEU A 20 2.95 -11.91 20.81
N ASP A 21 2.38 -12.17 21.98
CA ASP A 21 2.00 -13.52 22.42
C ASP A 21 0.62 -13.98 21.91
N GLY A 22 -0.13 -13.11 21.21
CA GLY A 22 -1.51 -13.40 20.80
C GLY A 22 -2.47 -13.66 21.97
N GLN A 23 -2.20 -13.06 23.14
CA GLN A 23 -2.97 -13.23 24.36
C GLN A 23 -4.07 -12.18 24.47
N ALA A 24 -5.26 -12.60 24.92
CA ALA A 24 -6.37 -11.68 25.15
C ALA A 24 -5.95 -10.48 26.04
N PRO A 25 -6.38 -9.24 25.72
CA PRO A 25 -7.40 -8.89 24.73
C PRO A 25 -6.87 -8.67 23.30
N ALA A 26 -5.68 -9.18 22.95
CA ALA A 26 -5.22 -9.17 21.56
C ALA A 26 -6.27 -9.81 20.64
N ASN A 27 -6.57 -9.15 19.51
CA ASN A 27 -7.51 -9.63 18.49
C ASN A 27 -6.78 -10.34 17.34
N SER A 28 -5.51 -10.67 17.55
CA SER A 28 -4.57 -11.08 16.53
C SER A 28 -3.80 -12.32 17.03
N ALA A 29 -3.40 -13.19 16.10
CA ALA A 29 -2.64 -14.40 16.42
C ALA A 29 -1.23 -14.06 16.95
N PRO A 30 -0.54 -14.97 17.68
CA PRO A 30 0.83 -14.71 18.11
C PRO A 30 1.77 -14.38 16.94
N VAL A 31 2.73 -13.49 17.19
CA VAL A 31 3.76 -13.14 16.22
C VAL A 31 4.84 -14.22 16.23
N VAL A 32 4.83 -15.08 15.21
CA VAL A 32 5.77 -16.20 15.07
C VAL A 32 6.45 -16.20 13.70
N VAL A 33 7.65 -16.78 13.66
CA VAL A 33 8.32 -17.14 12.41
C VAL A 33 7.71 -18.44 11.90
N ASP A 34 7.08 -18.40 10.73
CA ASP A 34 6.35 -19.53 10.14
C ASP A 34 6.95 -20.00 8.79
N ALA A 35 8.12 -19.46 8.43
CA ALA A 35 8.84 -19.75 7.19
C ALA A 35 10.35 -19.50 7.39
N PRO A 36 11.23 -20.14 6.60
CA PRO A 36 12.66 -19.89 6.69
C PRO A 36 13.01 -18.41 6.42
N VAL A 37 13.92 -17.88 7.24
CA VAL A 37 14.35 -16.48 7.16
C VAL A 37 15.17 -16.25 5.89
N GLY A 38 14.82 -15.20 5.14
CA GLY A 38 15.58 -14.76 3.96
C GLY A 38 15.24 -15.45 2.63
N GLU A 39 14.36 -16.47 2.65
CA GLU A 39 13.95 -17.19 1.43
C GLU A 39 12.96 -16.40 0.57
N ARG A 40 12.00 -15.70 1.18
CA ARG A 40 10.98 -14.92 0.46
C ARG A 40 10.62 -13.63 1.18
N TYR A 41 10.18 -12.64 0.42
CA TYR A 41 9.57 -11.44 0.96
C TYR A 41 8.12 -11.74 1.41
N ARG A 42 7.74 -11.22 2.58
CA ARG A 42 6.35 -11.15 3.03
C ARG A 42 6.19 -9.96 3.96
N TYR A 43 5.29 -9.05 3.61
CA TYR A 43 4.96 -7.89 4.44
C TYR A 43 4.54 -8.34 5.85
N SER A 44 5.06 -7.70 6.89
CA SER A 44 4.79 -8.12 8.26
C SER A 44 4.76 -6.96 9.26
N GLY A 45 3.56 -6.51 9.60
CA GLY A 45 3.32 -5.64 10.75
C GLY A 45 3.83 -6.26 12.05
N GLY A 46 3.66 -7.57 12.25
CA GLY A 46 4.23 -8.28 13.40
C GLY A 46 5.76 -8.15 13.50
N GLY A 47 6.47 -8.17 12.37
CA GLY A 47 7.92 -7.90 12.33
C GLY A 47 8.26 -6.49 12.81
N TYR A 48 7.50 -5.47 12.39
CA TYR A 48 7.64 -4.10 12.92
C TYR A 48 7.27 -4.00 14.40
N THR A 49 6.29 -4.77 14.88
CA THR A 49 5.94 -4.86 16.32
C THR A 49 7.09 -5.45 17.14
N VAL A 50 7.84 -6.42 16.63
CA VAL A 50 9.08 -6.91 17.26
C VAL A 50 10.15 -5.80 17.28
N MET A 51 10.27 -5.02 16.20
CA MET A 51 11.18 -3.88 16.17
C MET A 51 10.80 -2.78 17.18
N GLN A 52 9.51 -2.57 17.43
CA GLN A 52 9.05 -1.70 18.51
C GLN A 52 9.59 -2.13 19.87
N GLN A 53 9.45 -3.41 20.22
CA GLN A 53 9.95 -3.97 21.48
C GLN A 53 11.46 -3.82 21.57
N LEU A 54 12.19 -4.18 20.50
CA LEU A 54 13.65 -4.02 20.44
C LEU A 54 14.09 -2.58 20.70
N LEU A 55 13.41 -1.60 20.09
CA LEU A 55 13.73 -0.18 20.30
C LEU A 55 13.46 0.27 21.73
N ILE A 56 12.38 -0.23 22.36
CA ILE A 56 12.09 0.02 23.79
C ILE A 56 13.20 -0.58 24.67
N ASP A 57 13.58 -1.82 24.43
CA ASP A 57 14.58 -2.54 25.24
C ASP A 57 15.96 -1.87 25.16
N VAL A 58 16.40 -1.52 23.95
CA VAL A 58 17.70 -0.87 23.72
C VAL A 58 17.66 0.59 24.17
N GLY A 59 16.53 1.27 23.97
CA GLY A 59 16.37 2.69 24.26
C GLY A 59 16.04 3.02 25.71
N GLY A 60 15.55 2.04 26.48
CA GLY A 60 15.21 2.17 27.90
C GLY A 60 14.07 3.15 28.21
N LYS A 61 13.23 3.50 27.23
CA LYS A 61 12.11 4.45 27.40
C LYS A 61 10.94 4.11 26.48
N PRO A 62 9.73 4.65 26.74
CA PRO A 62 8.55 4.38 25.92
C PRO A 62 8.76 4.74 24.44
N PHE A 63 8.18 3.94 23.54
CA PHE A 63 8.31 4.14 22.09
C PHE A 63 7.91 5.55 21.61
N PRO A 64 6.82 6.18 22.09
CA PRO A 64 6.50 7.57 21.72
C PRO A 64 7.62 8.56 22.05
N ASP A 65 8.30 8.39 23.19
CA ASP A 65 9.41 9.25 23.59
C ASP A 65 10.67 8.99 22.75
N LEU A 66 10.94 7.72 22.41
CA LEU A 66 12.02 7.35 21.49
C LEU A 66 11.88 8.07 20.16
N LEU A 67 10.73 7.96 19.52
CA LEU A 67 10.53 8.51 18.18
C LEU A 67 10.41 10.03 18.21
N ARG A 68 9.81 10.61 19.26
CA ARG A 68 9.82 12.06 19.46
C ARG A 68 11.26 12.60 19.47
N ASP A 69 12.12 12.03 20.31
CA ASP A 69 13.44 12.59 20.56
C ASP A 69 14.44 12.31 19.42
N SER A 70 14.30 11.16 18.76
CA SER A 70 15.26 10.70 17.74
C SER A 70 14.87 11.08 16.30
N VAL A 71 13.58 11.26 16.01
CA VAL A 71 13.09 11.50 14.65
C VAL A 71 12.20 12.73 14.56
N LEU A 72 11.07 12.74 15.29
CA LEU A 72 10.01 13.72 15.04
C LEU A 72 10.44 15.15 15.41
N ALA A 73 11.01 15.36 16.60
CA ALA A 73 11.46 16.69 17.02
C ALA A 73 12.65 17.21 16.19
N PRO A 74 13.71 16.41 15.90
CA PRO A 74 14.78 16.84 15.00
C PRO A 74 14.30 17.25 13.60
N LEU A 75 13.27 16.58 13.07
CA LEU A 75 12.67 16.91 11.77
C LEU A 75 11.55 17.96 11.85
N ARG A 76 11.25 18.45 13.06
CA ARG A 76 10.15 19.39 13.34
C ARG A 76 8.80 18.90 12.80
N MET A 77 8.51 17.62 13.04
CA MET A 77 7.22 16.99 12.78
C MET A 77 6.30 17.20 13.98
N GLU A 78 5.84 18.44 14.16
CA GLU A 78 5.17 18.89 15.39
C GLU A 78 3.71 18.42 15.53
N ALA A 79 3.09 18.02 14.42
CA ALA A 79 1.75 17.44 14.38
C ALA A 79 1.79 15.90 14.40
N SER A 80 2.97 15.31 14.57
CA SER A 80 3.20 13.88 14.53
C SER A 80 3.45 13.28 15.90
N GLY A 81 2.92 12.08 16.14
CA GLY A 81 3.16 11.38 17.39
C GLY A 81 2.56 9.98 17.45
N TYR A 82 3.01 9.22 18.43
CA TYR A 82 2.58 7.83 18.68
C TYR A 82 1.72 7.69 19.94
N THR A 83 1.26 8.81 20.51
CA THR A 83 0.38 8.79 21.69
C THR A 83 -0.96 8.17 21.31
N GLN A 84 -1.33 7.10 22.01
CA GLN A 84 -2.55 6.33 21.77
C GLN A 84 -3.21 6.01 23.13
N PRO A 85 -4.53 6.25 23.30
CA PRO A 85 -5.40 7.01 22.40
C PRO A 85 -4.94 8.48 22.27
N LEU A 86 -5.37 9.15 21.19
CA LEU A 86 -5.10 10.57 21.03
C LEU A 86 -5.69 11.37 22.20
N PRO A 87 -4.95 12.35 22.76
CA PRO A 87 -5.50 13.28 23.73
C PRO A 87 -6.70 14.04 23.14
N ALA A 88 -7.73 14.32 23.95
CA ALA A 88 -9.00 14.91 23.49
C ALA A 88 -8.80 16.21 22.68
N ALA A 89 -7.86 17.06 23.07
CA ALA A 89 -7.55 18.31 22.37
C ALA A 89 -6.94 18.10 20.96
N VAL A 90 -6.23 16.98 20.77
CA VAL A 90 -5.67 16.59 19.46
C VAL A 90 -6.73 15.88 18.63
N LEU A 91 -7.49 14.97 19.25
CA LEU A 91 -8.59 14.25 18.61
C LEU A 91 -9.63 15.20 18.00
N ALA A 92 -9.92 16.34 18.65
CA ALA A 92 -10.83 17.35 18.15
C ALA A 92 -10.39 18.03 16.82
N LYS A 93 -9.12 17.88 16.44
CA LYS A 93 -8.54 18.39 15.19
C LYS A 93 -8.19 17.28 14.20
N ALA A 94 -8.24 16.03 14.65
CA ALA A 94 -7.96 14.87 13.82
C ALA A 94 -9.11 14.63 12.84
N ALA A 95 -8.80 14.15 11.63
CA ALA A 95 -9.82 13.75 10.67
C ALA A 95 -10.64 12.58 11.23
N GLN A 96 -11.95 12.58 11.03
CA GLN A 96 -12.82 11.47 11.45
C GLN A 96 -12.72 10.30 10.45
N PRO A 97 -12.62 9.02 10.89
CA PRO A 97 -12.51 7.89 9.96
C PRO A 97 -13.86 7.54 9.33
N HIS A 98 -13.84 7.14 8.06
CA HIS A 98 -15.01 6.68 7.33
C HIS A 98 -14.80 5.30 6.68
N ASP A 99 -15.83 4.48 6.69
CA ASP A 99 -15.83 3.15 6.07
C ASP A 99 -15.87 3.22 4.54
N ALA A 100 -15.97 2.04 3.90
CA ALA A 100 -16.01 1.91 2.45
C ALA A 100 -17.24 2.56 1.78
N MET A 101 -18.28 2.89 2.56
CA MET A 101 -19.52 3.56 2.13
C MET A 101 -19.50 5.06 2.48
N GLY A 102 -18.38 5.56 3.03
CA GLY A 102 -18.25 6.95 3.45
C GLY A 102 -19.02 7.26 4.74
N GLN A 103 -19.45 6.26 5.50
CA GLN A 103 -20.08 6.46 6.80
C GLN A 103 -19.02 6.56 7.90
N PRO A 104 -19.20 7.41 8.91
CA PRO A 104 -18.27 7.46 10.04
C PRO A 104 -18.12 6.10 10.73
N ILE A 105 -16.89 5.69 11.01
CA ILE A 105 -16.63 4.43 11.74
C ILE A 105 -17.15 4.54 13.17
N ALA A 106 -17.94 3.55 13.59
CA ALA A 106 -18.47 3.46 14.95
C ALA A 106 -17.32 3.35 15.97
N GLY A 107 -17.38 4.16 17.03
CA GLY A 107 -16.28 4.25 18.00
C GLY A 107 -15.09 5.11 17.53
N GLY A 108 -15.21 5.77 16.37
CA GLY A 108 -14.25 6.76 15.91
C GLY A 108 -12.88 6.19 15.58
N ALA A 109 -11.83 6.95 15.89
CA ALA A 109 -10.46 6.54 15.59
C ALA A 109 -10.01 5.39 16.51
N HIS A 110 -9.55 4.30 15.90
CA HIS A 110 -9.05 3.14 16.62
C HIS A 110 -7.70 3.41 17.30
N VAL A 111 -7.48 2.70 18.41
CA VAL A 111 -6.19 2.60 19.09
C VAL A 111 -5.39 1.44 18.51
N TYR A 112 -4.09 1.64 18.32
CA TYR A 112 -3.16 0.63 17.81
C TYR A 112 -1.96 0.50 18.76
N PRO A 113 -1.89 -0.54 19.62
CA PRO A 113 -0.73 -0.77 20.49
C PRO A 113 0.54 -1.16 19.71
N GLU A 114 0.40 -1.57 18.45
CA GLU A 114 1.47 -1.86 17.50
C GLU A 114 2.00 -0.58 16.85
N LEU A 115 2.45 0.35 17.70
CA LEU A 115 2.89 1.70 17.35
C LEU A 115 3.83 1.77 16.14
N ALA A 116 4.86 0.94 16.08
CA ALA A 116 5.81 0.95 14.96
C ALA A 116 5.19 0.49 13.64
N ALA A 117 4.17 -0.37 13.70
CA ALA A 117 3.50 -0.91 12.52
C ALA A 117 2.33 -0.04 12.04
N ALA A 118 1.60 0.61 12.97
CA ALA A 118 0.30 1.22 12.68
C ALA A 118 -0.07 2.45 13.52
N GLY A 119 0.79 2.93 14.43
CA GLY A 119 0.37 3.89 15.46
C GLY A 119 0.72 5.35 15.23
N LEU A 120 1.40 5.72 14.15
CA LEU A 120 1.76 7.12 13.88
C LEU A 120 0.51 7.92 13.49
N TRP A 121 0.19 8.93 14.28
CA TRP A 121 -0.65 10.05 13.85
C TRP A 121 0.24 11.14 13.25
N SER A 122 -0.18 11.71 12.11
CA SER A 122 0.59 12.73 11.39
C SER A 122 -0.33 13.55 10.47
N ASN A 123 0.22 14.60 9.87
CA ASN A 123 -0.33 15.27 8.71
C ASN A 123 0.60 15.09 7.48
N ALA A 124 0.18 15.60 6.31
CA ALA A 124 0.95 15.48 5.08
C ALA A 124 2.24 16.32 5.10
N GLU A 125 2.22 17.48 5.77
CA GLU A 125 3.38 18.37 5.87
C GLU A 125 4.53 17.71 6.65
N ASP A 126 4.24 17.09 7.79
CA ASP A 126 5.23 16.40 8.61
C ASP A 126 5.83 15.19 7.89
N LEU A 127 4.99 14.39 7.22
CA LEU A 127 5.49 13.28 6.39
C LEU A 127 6.32 13.79 5.19
N ALA A 128 6.02 14.98 4.65
CA ALA A 128 6.86 15.60 3.64
C ALA A 128 8.22 16.04 4.23
N ARG A 129 8.29 16.44 5.50
CA ARG A 129 9.58 16.70 6.19
C ARG A 129 10.42 15.43 6.32
N TYR A 130 9.78 14.28 6.59
CA TYR A 130 10.46 12.99 6.54
C TYR A 130 10.95 12.65 5.11
N ALA A 131 10.15 12.90 4.08
CA ALA A 131 10.57 12.72 2.69
C ALA A 131 11.78 13.60 2.34
N LEU A 132 11.77 14.87 2.76
CA LEU A 132 12.90 15.79 2.57
C LEU A 132 14.16 15.34 3.31
N GLU A 133 14.03 14.72 4.48
CA GLU A 133 15.17 14.11 5.18
C GLU A 133 15.78 12.95 4.38
N LEU A 134 14.98 12.12 3.71
CA LEU A 134 15.50 11.07 2.82
C LEU A 134 16.33 11.67 1.67
N CYS A 135 15.86 12.77 1.08
CA CYS A 135 16.58 13.49 0.04
C CYS A 135 17.89 14.09 0.59
N ALA A 136 17.82 14.78 1.73
CA ALA A 136 18.98 15.40 2.36
C ALA A 136 20.04 14.38 2.77
N ALA A 137 19.62 13.25 3.35
CA ALA A 137 20.52 12.15 3.71
C ALA A 137 21.15 11.51 2.46
N SER A 138 20.39 11.36 1.37
CA SER A 138 20.91 10.81 0.10
C SER A 138 21.97 11.71 -0.51
N ALA A 139 21.82 13.03 -0.35
CA ALA A 139 22.80 14.04 -0.72
C ALA A 139 23.95 14.22 0.31
N GLY A 140 23.96 13.44 1.40
CA GLY A 140 25.04 13.43 2.39
C GLY A 140 24.96 14.50 3.47
N HIS A 141 23.83 15.20 3.60
CA HIS A 141 23.64 16.28 4.58
C HIS A 141 22.32 16.12 5.37
N GLY A 142 21.90 14.88 5.61
CA GLY A 142 20.75 14.55 6.46
C GLY A 142 20.97 14.97 7.91
N ARG A 143 19.90 15.32 8.61
CA ARG A 143 19.96 15.73 10.03
C ARG A 143 19.85 14.54 10.97
N VAL A 144 19.05 13.53 10.60
CA VAL A 144 18.74 12.34 11.41
C VAL A 144 19.32 11.09 10.78
N LEU A 145 19.18 10.97 9.45
CA LEU A 145 19.65 9.82 8.69
C LEU A 145 21.04 10.09 8.13
N SER A 146 21.92 9.10 8.28
CA SER A 146 23.21 9.11 7.58
C SER A 146 23.05 8.69 6.12
N ALA A 147 24.01 9.09 5.28
CA ALA A 147 24.09 8.62 3.89
C ALA A 147 24.20 7.08 3.77
N ALA A 148 24.79 6.42 4.78
CA ALA A 148 24.86 4.96 4.82
C ALA A 148 23.50 4.33 5.18
N SER A 149 22.80 4.90 6.16
CA SER A 149 21.47 4.45 6.59
C SER A 149 20.46 4.56 5.46
N VAL A 150 20.38 5.74 4.82
CA VAL A 150 19.43 5.95 3.72
C VAL A 150 19.76 5.06 2.51
N ARG A 151 21.05 4.80 2.24
CA ARG A 151 21.43 3.83 1.20
C ARG A 151 20.91 2.43 1.51
N GLY A 152 20.97 2.00 2.78
CA GLY A 152 20.36 0.74 3.22
C GLY A 152 18.84 0.74 3.05
N MET A 153 18.17 1.83 3.41
CA MET A 153 16.72 1.99 3.22
C MET A 153 16.31 1.93 1.75
N LEU A 154 17.11 2.51 0.86
CA LEU A 154 16.84 2.62 -0.58
C LEU A 154 17.43 1.49 -1.43
N THR A 155 18.01 0.47 -0.81
CA THR A 155 18.53 -0.71 -1.50
C THR A 155 17.56 -1.88 -1.28
N PRO A 156 16.93 -2.40 -2.34
CA PRO A 156 16.09 -3.58 -2.21
C PRO A 156 16.88 -4.77 -1.65
N VAL A 157 16.32 -5.44 -0.65
CA VAL A 157 16.92 -6.65 -0.06
C VAL A 157 16.35 -7.91 -0.71
N ARG A 158 15.01 -7.95 -0.85
CA ARG A 158 14.26 -9.01 -1.52
C ARG A 158 13.04 -8.41 -2.21
N GLY A 159 12.83 -8.81 -3.47
CA GLY A 159 11.86 -8.13 -4.33
C GLY A 159 12.17 -6.64 -4.41
N ASP A 160 11.13 -5.82 -4.41
CA ASP A 160 11.21 -4.37 -4.52
C ASP A 160 11.16 -3.68 -3.14
N TYR A 161 11.60 -4.31 -2.05
CA TYR A 161 11.46 -3.76 -0.70
C TYR A 161 12.83 -3.59 0.00
N GLY A 162 13.08 -2.37 0.49
CA GLY A 162 14.26 -1.99 1.27
C GLY A 162 13.98 -2.01 2.78
N LEU A 163 14.73 -1.23 3.56
CA LEU A 163 14.48 -1.09 5.00
C LEU A 163 13.42 0.01 5.23
N GLY A 164 12.15 -0.39 5.39
CA GLY A 164 11.06 0.55 5.68
C GLY A 164 10.25 1.03 4.47
N LEU A 165 10.74 0.83 3.24
CA LEU A 165 10.19 1.44 2.04
C LEU A 165 10.19 0.45 0.88
N GLN A 166 9.13 0.47 0.08
CA GLN A 166 9.14 -0.13 -1.25
C GLN A 166 9.96 0.76 -2.18
N ILE A 167 10.77 0.16 -3.05
CA ILE A 167 11.67 0.84 -3.98
C ILE A 167 11.23 0.51 -5.39
N GLY A 168 10.91 1.52 -6.18
CA GLY A 168 10.60 1.36 -7.59
C GLY A 168 11.52 2.18 -8.48
N GLY A 169 11.37 2.01 -9.80
CA GLY A 169 12.26 2.62 -10.78
C GLY A 169 13.70 2.07 -10.70
N HIS A 170 14.62 2.71 -11.41
CA HIS A 170 16.04 2.35 -11.41
C HIS A 170 16.93 3.56 -11.71
N GLY A 171 18.18 3.53 -11.24
CA GLY A 171 19.14 4.62 -11.45
C GLY A 171 18.58 5.96 -11.01
N ALA A 172 18.69 6.99 -11.87
CA ALA A 172 18.19 8.33 -11.61
C ALA A 172 16.65 8.48 -11.54
N ARG A 173 15.90 7.40 -11.82
CA ARG A 173 14.43 7.33 -11.72
C ARG A 173 13.97 6.60 -10.46
N ARG A 174 14.88 6.15 -9.60
CA ARG A 174 14.52 5.42 -8.39
C ARG A 174 13.64 6.29 -7.49
N TYR A 175 12.55 5.71 -7.02
CA TYR A 175 11.70 6.28 -5.99
C TYR A 175 11.56 5.33 -4.81
N ALA A 176 11.28 5.91 -3.65
CA ALA A 176 10.79 5.19 -2.49
C ALA A 176 9.29 5.44 -2.32
N TYR A 177 8.58 4.41 -1.90
CA TYR A 177 7.13 4.37 -1.80
C TYR A 177 6.73 3.67 -0.50
N HIS A 178 5.65 4.15 0.13
CA HIS A 178 4.94 3.38 1.13
C HIS A 178 3.47 3.80 1.15
N ASP A 179 2.58 2.83 1.33
CA ASP A 179 1.17 3.06 1.56
C ASP A 179 0.81 2.86 3.05
N GLY A 180 -0.38 3.28 3.45
CA GLY A 180 -0.84 3.04 4.82
C GLY A 180 -2.32 2.78 4.83
N SER A 181 -2.76 1.81 5.63
CA SER A 181 -4.16 1.52 5.84
C SER A 181 -4.42 1.16 7.30
N ASN A 182 -5.14 2.05 7.97
CA ASN A 182 -5.86 1.76 9.19
C ASN A 182 -7.36 1.85 8.89
N ALA A 183 -8.21 1.40 9.81
CA ALA A 183 -9.66 1.47 9.66
C ALA A 183 -10.10 2.91 9.35
N GLY A 184 -10.63 3.15 8.16
CA GLY A 184 -11.11 4.45 7.71
C GLY A 184 -10.03 5.50 7.47
N TYR A 185 -8.77 5.09 7.28
CA TYR A 185 -7.70 5.99 6.83
C TYR A 185 -6.86 5.34 5.74
N LYS A 186 -6.37 6.15 4.80
CA LYS A 186 -5.42 5.71 3.76
C LYS A 186 -4.33 6.76 3.57
N ALA A 187 -3.10 6.28 3.40
CA ALA A 187 -1.93 7.12 3.17
C ALA A 187 -1.15 6.66 1.94
N THR A 188 -0.50 7.59 1.27
CA THR A 188 0.42 7.34 0.18
C THR A 188 1.60 8.31 0.29
N LEU A 189 2.81 7.77 0.35
CA LEU A 189 4.07 8.51 0.29
C LEU A 189 4.82 8.06 -0.95
N VAL A 190 5.24 9.02 -1.77
CA VAL A 190 6.19 8.82 -2.87
C VAL A 190 7.30 9.85 -2.71
N VAL A 191 8.56 9.43 -2.84
CA VAL A 191 9.70 10.35 -2.88
C VAL A 191 10.72 9.85 -3.88
N TYR A 192 11.31 10.76 -4.65
CA TYR A 192 12.47 10.57 -5.51
C TYR A 192 13.69 11.20 -4.83
N PRO A 193 14.44 10.46 -3.98
CA PRO A 193 15.46 11.04 -3.12
C PRO A 193 16.59 11.74 -3.90
N ASP A 194 16.92 11.21 -5.08
CA ASP A 194 17.98 11.74 -5.95
C ASP A 194 17.55 13.04 -6.68
N ARG A 195 16.24 13.31 -6.79
CA ARG A 195 15.68 14.53 -7.41
C ARG A 195 15.13 15.53 -6.38
N CYS A 196 15.03 15.12 -5.12
CA CYS A 196 14.33 15.87 -4.07
C CYS A 196 12.89 16.26 -4.46
N ASP A 197 12.15 15.29 -4.99
CA ASP A 197 10.76 15.46 -5.42
C ASP A 197 9.88 14.39 -4.76
N GLY A 198 8.58 14.62 -4.62
CA GLY A 198 7.69 13.68 -3.94
C GLY A 198 6.31 14.22 -3.60
N ALA A 199 5.47 13.34 -3.09
CA ALA A 199 4.11 13.65 -2.68
C ALA A 199 3.70 12.81 -1.47
N VAL A 200 2.91 13.43 -0.60
CA VAL A 200 2.19 12.75 0.47
C VAL A 200 0.71 13.02 0.28
N VAL A 201 -0.09 11.97 0.26
CA VAL A 201 -1.55 12.07 0.22
C VAL A 201 -2.13 11.28 1.38
N LEU A 202 -2.97 11.94 2.17
CA LEU A 202 -3.67 11.35 3.31
C LEU A 202 -5.17 11.48 3.09
N SER A 203 -5.93 10.47 3.49
CA SER A 203 -7.38 10.46 3.42
C SER A 203 -7.98 9.70 4.59
N ASN A 204 -9.21 10.05 4.94
CA ASN A 204 -9.95 9.54 6.08
C ASN A 204 -11.16 8.70 5.65
N GLY A 205 -10.98 7.90 4.59
CA GLY A 205 -11.98 6.94 4.11
C GLY A 205 -11.33 5.69 3.55
N ASP A 206 -11.98 4.53 3.72
CA ASP A 206 -11.41 3.25 3.25
C ASP A 206 -11.24 3.17 1.72
N GLN A 207 -11.98 3.95 0.94
CA GLN A 207 -11.79 4.07 -0.51
C GLN A 207 -10.69 5.07 -0.91
N GLY A 208 -9.97 5.63 0.06
CA GLY A 208 -9.03 6.72 -0.14
C GLY A 208 -7.83 6.41 -1.03
N TYR A 209 -7.45 5.14 -1.21
CA TYR A 209 -6.32 4.77 -2.09
C TYR A 209 -6.53 5.19 -3.53
N GLN A 210 -7.75 5.05 -4.07
CA GLN A 210 -8.02 5.43 -5.47
C GLN A 210 -7.80 6.93 -5.67
N LEU A 211 -8.35 7.74 -4.78
CA LEU A 211 -8.13 9.19 -4.77
C LEU A 211 -6.65 9.53 -4.59
N GLY A 212 -5.97 8.85 -3.66
CA GLY A 212 -4.54 9.05 -3.39
C GLY A 212 -3.67 8.84 -4.62
N LEU A 213 -3.89 7.73 -5.34
CA LEU A 213 -3.16 7.43 -6.56
C LEU A 213 -3.49 8.40 -7.71
N GLU A 214 -4.74 8.83 -7.86
CA GLU A 214 -5.11 9.84 -8.86
C GLU A 214 -4.44 11.19 -8.60
N ILE A 215 -4.34 11.61 -7.32
CA ILE A 215 -3.62 12.83 -6.95
C ILE A 215 -2.13 12.67 -7.28
N VAL A 216 -1.51 11.53 -6.94
CA VAL A 216 -0.11 11.26 -7.30
C VAL A 216 0.10 11.29 -8.82
N ARG A 217 -0.83 10.74 -9.62
CA ARG A 217 -0.78 10.82 -11.09
C ARG A 217 -0.85 12.26 -11.60
N ALA A 218 -1.72 13.07 -11.02
CA ALA A 218 -1.84 14.49 -11.37
C ALA A 218 -0.55 15.26 -11.03
N VAL A 219 0.05 15.00 -9.87
CA VAL A 219 1.36 15.55 -9.50
C VAL A 219 2.44 15.07 -10.48
N ALA A 220 2.50 13.78 -10.77
CA ALA A 220 3.47 13.21 -11.70
C ALA A 220 3.38 13.83 -13.11
N ALA A 221 2.16 14.11 -13.59
CA ALA A 221 1.94 14.80 -14.86
C ALA A 221 2.36 16.28 -14.80
N ALA A 222 2.03 17.00 -13.71
CA ALA A 222 2.33 18.42 -13.55
C ALA A 222 3.83 18.71 -13.36
N TYR A 223 4.55 17.80 -12.69
CA TYR A 223 5.97 17.96 -12.36
C TYR A 223 6.89 17.06 -13.19
N ASP A 224 6.35 16.43 -14.25
CA ASP A 224 7.12 15.62 -15.21
C ASP A 224 7.90 14.47 -14.52
N TRP A 225 7.28 13.76 -13.58
CA TRP A 225 7.91 12.63 -12.88
C TRP A 225 8.16 11.46 -13.82
N PRO A 226 9.23 10.67 -13.64
CA PRO A 226 9.55 9.58 -14.55
C PRO A 226 8.55 8.41 -14.51
N ASP A 227 7.83 8.24 -13.39
CA ASP A 227 6.84 7.19 -13.18
C ASP A 227 5.51 7.81 -12.69
N PHE A 228 4.52 6.97 -12.40
CA PHE A 228 3.19 7.36 -11.95
C PHE A 228 2.41 8.28 -12.90
N ARG A 229 2.89 8.54 -14.12
CA ARG A 229 2.10 9.26 -15.13
C ARG A 229 0.92 8.41 -15.60
N PRO A 230 -0.21 9.05 -15.97
CA PRO A 230 -1.26 8.35 -16.70
C PRO A 230 -0.69 7.68 -17.95
N ILE A 231 -0.85 6.35 -18.05
CA ILE A 231 -0.48 5.62 -19.25
C ILE A 231 -1.61 5.81 -20.27
N GLN A 232 -1.33 6.54 -21.34
CA GLN A 232 -2.25 6.62 -22.46
C GLN A 232 -2.17 5.32 -23.27
N ARG A 233 -3.30 4.64 -23.41
CA ARG A 233 -3.44 3.44 -24.24
C ARG A 233 -4.43 3.72 -25.36
N GLN A 234 -4.08 3.31 -26.57
CA GLN A 234 -4.98 3.43 -27.71
C GLN A 234 -5.97 2.27 -27.71
N ALA A 235 -7.26 2.58 -27.71
CA ALA A 235 -8.30 1.59 -27.92
C ALA A 235 -8.32 1.18 -29.40
N ALA A 236 -8.41 -0.13 -29.66
CA ALA A 236 -8.68 -0.68 -30.97
C ALA A 236 -10.20 -0.86 -31.15
N SER A 237 -10.69 -0.62 -32.36
CA SER A 237 -12.06 -1.04 -32.70
C SER A 237 -12.01 -2.51 -33.13
N VAL A 238 -12.58 -3.39 -32.31
CA VAL A 238 -12.67 -4.83 -32.57
C VAL A 238 -14.13 -5.25 -32.48
N ASP A 239 -14.59 -6.01 -33.46
CA ASP A 239 -15.97 -6.51 -33.48
C ASP A 239 -16.24 -7.39 -32.24
N ILE A 240 -17.34 -7.11 -31.55
CA ILE A 240 -17.77 -7.88 -30.37
C ILE A 240 -17.93 -9.37 -30.68
N ALA A 241 -18.29 -9.74 -31.91
CA ALA A 241 -18.37 -11.12 -32.36
C ALA A 241 -17.03 -11.85 -32.23
N VAL A 242 -15.91 -11.16 -32.47
CA VAL A 242 -14.56 -11.72 -32.28
C VAL A 242 -14.22 -11.81 -30.79
N LEU A 243 -14.56 -10.77 -30.02
CA LEU A 243 -14.22 -10.67 -28.60
C LEU A 243 -14.96 -11.70 -27.73
N ARG A 244 -16.15 -12.14 -28.13
CA ARG A 244 -16.96 -13.14 -27.40
C ARG A 244 -16.22 -14.43 -27.05
N ARG A 245 -15.20 -14.81 -27.84
CA ARG A 245 -14.37 -15.99 -27.53
C ARG A 245 -13.64 -15.87 -26.19
N PHE A 246 -13.41 -14.66 -25.69
CA PHE A 246 -12.72 -14.41 -24.42
C PHE A 246 -13.66 -14.38 -23.20
N VAL A 247 -14.98 -14.45 -23.39
CA VAL A 247 -15.95 -14.53 -22.28
C VAL A 247 -15.80 -15.85 -21.54
N GLY A 248 -15.62 -15.80 -20.21
CA GLY A 248 -15.56 -16.97 -19.33
C GLY A 248 -14.79 -16.72 -18.04
N ARG A 249 -14.54 -17.80 -17.30
CA ARG A 249 -13.80 -17.77 -16.04
C ARG A 249 -12.35 -18.17 -16.23
N PHE A 250 -11.45 -17.48 -15.57
CA PHE A 250 -10.01 -17.71 -15.63
C PHE A 250 -9.44 -17.83 -14.22
N ALA A 251 -8.39 -18.64 -14.07
CA ALA A 251 -7.65 -18.83 -12.84
C ALA A 251 -6.22 -18.33 -13.01
N ILE A 252 -5.77 -17.55 -12.03
CA ILE A 252 -4.36 -17.18 -11.85
C ILE A 252 -3.82 -18.08 -10.74
N PRO A 253 -2.74 -18.84 -10.96
CA PRO A 253 -2.14 -19.69 -9.93
C PRO A 253 -1.92 -18.90 -8.62
N GLU A 254 -2.33 -19.48 -7.50
CA GLU A 254 -2.17 -18.92 -6.14
C GLU A 254 -2.94 -17.62 -5.83
N LEU A 255 -3.62 -17.02 -6.81
CA LEU A 255 -4.33 -15.73 -6.66
C LEU A 255 -5.85 -15.84 -6.82
N GLY A 256 -6.36 -16.96 -7.30
CA GLY A 256 -7.79 -17.22 -7.43
C GLY A 256 -8.30 -17.05 -8.84
N THR A 257 -9.57 -16.63 -8.98
CA THR A 257 -10.26 -16.56 -10.27
C THR A 257 -10.77 -15.16 -10.59
N PHE A 258 -10.94 -14.89 -11.88
CA PHE A 258 -11.61 -13.70 -12.41
C PHE A 258 -12.54 -14.09 -13.56
N ASP A 259 -13.56 -13.28 -13.79
CA ASP A 259 -14.56 -13.51 -14.85
C ASP A 259 -14.48 -12.41 -15.91
N ILE A 260 -14.54 -12.80 -17.19
CA ILE A 260 -14.80 -11.87 -18.31
C ILE A 260 -16.21 -12.14 -18.83
N ARG A 261 -17.02 -11.10 -18.96
CA ARG A 261 -18.41 -11.17 -19.39
C ARG A 261 -18.71 -10.11 -20.45
N GLU A 262 -19.73 -10.33 -21.27
CA GLU A 262 -20.26 -9.27 -22.14
C GLU A 262 -21.10 -8.31 -21.28
N GLY A 263 -20.91 -7.01 -21.48
CA GLY A 263 -21.60 -5.95 -20.74
C GLY A 263 -21.90 -4.75 -21.64
N ALA A 264 -22.28 -3.63 -21.03
CA ALA A 264 -22.60 -2.42 -21.77
C ALA A 264 -21.36 -1.88 -22.51
N GLY A 265 -21.42 -1.85 -23.84
CA GLY A 265 -20.37 -1.30 -24.69
C GLY A 265 -19.17 -2.21 -24.97
N GLY A 266 -19.22 -3.51 -24.61
CA GLY A 266 -18.15 -4.46 -24.91
C GLY A 266 -17.98 -5.53 -23.85
N LEU A 267 -16.74 -5.98 -23.64
CA LEU A 267 -16.42 -6.89 -22.56
C LEU A 267 -16.23 -6.14 -21.23
N GLN A 268 -16.51 -6.82 -20.13
CA GLN A 268 -16.21 -6.39 -18.76
C GLN A 268 -15.42 -7.49 -18.06
N VAL A 269 -14.56 -7.10 -17.12
CA VAL A 269 -13.81 -8.01 -16.25
C VAL A 269 -14.18 -7.80 -14.79
N GLU A 270 -14.44 -8.88 -14.08
CA GLU A 270 -14.69 -8.92 -12.64
C GLU A 270 -13.48 -9.59 -11.97
N LEU A 271 -12.56 -8.76 -11.47
CA LEU A 271 -11.33 -9.21 -10.79
C LEU A 271 -11.57 -9.52 -9.31
N ARG A 272 -12.59 -8.90 -8.71
CA ARG A 272 -13.06 -9.11 -7.35
C ARG A 272 -14.57 -9.18 -7.37
N LYS A 273 -15.14 -9.96 -6.45
CA LYS A 273 -16.59 -10.15 -6.36
C LYS A 273 -17.32 -8.81 -6.32
N ASP A 274 -18.32 -8.67 -7.18
CA ASP A 274 -19.19 -7.49 -7.30
C ASP A 274 -18.48 -6.20 -7.78
N GLN A 275 -17.27 -6.31 -8.35
CA GLN A 275 -16.53 -5.20 -8.97
C GLN A 275 -16.19 -5.50 -10.44
N ALA A 276 -17.05 -5.02 -11.35
CA ALA A 276 -16.85 -5.15 -12.79
C ALA A 276 -16.25 -3.87 -13.40
N TYR A 277 -15.27 -4.03 -14.28
CA TYR A 277 -14.59 -2.94 -14.99
C TYR A 277 -14.73 -3.14 -16.51
N PRO A 278 -14.91 -2.07 -17.30
CA PRO A 278 -14.82 -2.16 -18.75
C PRO A 278 -13.46 -2.73 -19.19
N LEU A 279 -13.50 -3.74 -20.05
CA LEU A 279 -12.32 -4.38 -20.61
C LEU A 279 -12.11 -3.87 -22.04
N ILE A 280 -11.17 -2.92 -22.20
CA ILE A 280 -11.01 -2.14 -23.42
C ILE A 280 -9.96 -2.84 -24.32
N PRO A 281 -10.30 -3.21 -25.57
CA PRO A 281 -9.32 -3.81 -26.46
C PRO A 281 -8.27 -2.79 -26.90
N SER A 282 -6.99 -3.18 -26.83
CA SER A 282 -5.86 -2.51 -27.51
C SER A 282 -5.44 -3.24 -28.78
N SER A 283 -5.80 -4.52 -28.90
CA SER A 283 -5.72 -5.35 -30.11
C SER A 283 -6.80 -6.45 -30.04
N GLU A 284 -6.82 -7.37 -31.00
CA GLU A 284 -7.71 -8.53 -31.00
C GLU A 284 -7.47 -9.53 -29.85
N HIS A 285 -6.32 -9.44 -29.17
CA HIS A 285 -5.87 -10.39 -28.15
C HIS A 285 -5.28 -9.69 -26.91
N ALA A 286 -5.32 -8.36 -26.83
CA ALA A 286 -4.81 -7.61 -25.69
C ALA A 286 -5.80 -6.55 -25.25
N PHE A 287 -6.05 -6.51 -23.95
CA PHE A 287 -7.03 -5.64 -23.31
C PHE A 287 -6.40 -4.87 -22.17
N PHE A 288 -6.97 -3.72 -21.85
CA PHE A 288 -6.58 -2.94 -20.69
C PHE A 288 -7.80 -2.40 -19.95
N LEU A 289 -7.61 -2.07 -18.68
CA LEU A 289 -8.61 -1.37 -17.87
C LEU A 289 -8.26 0.11 -17.85
N SER A 290 -9.25 1.00 -17.92
CA SER A 290 -9.01 2.45 -17.77
C SER A 290 -8.86 2.86 -16.30
N ALA A 291 -9.55 2.16 -15.39
CA ALA A 291 -9.54 2.45 -13.96
C ALA A 291 -8.29 1.94 -13.22
N GLN A 292 -7.56 0.97 -13.82
CA GLN A 292 -6.41 0.31 -13.20
C GLN A 292 -5.34 0.08 -14.27
N ASP A 293 -4.05 0.18 -13.91
CA ASP A 293 -2.97 -0.17 -14.85
C ASP A 293 -2.81 -1.69 -14.92
N ILE A 294 -3.83 -2.33 -15.51
CA ILE A 294 -3.91 -3.77 -15.73
C ILE A 294 -4.01 -4.00 -17.23
N VAL A 295 -3.19 -4.92 -17.73
CA VAL A 295 -3.25 -5.43 -19.10
C VAL A 295 -3.52 -6.92 -19.05
N ILE A 296 -4.50 -7.38 -19.82
CA ILE A 296 -4.80 -8.80 -20.02
C ILE A 296 -4.44 -9.15 -21.45
N ARG A 297 -3.50 -10.07 -21.65
CA ARG A 297 -3.05 -10.52 -22.97
C ARG A 297 -3.38 -12.00 -23.11
N PHE A 298 -4.03 -12.36 -24.20
CA PHE A 298 -4.22 -13.74 -24.60
C PHE A 298 -3.12 -14.16 -25.56
N ASP A 299 -2.71 -15.42 -25.48
CA ASP A 299 -1.73 -15.98 -26.40
C ASP A 299 -2.30 -15.98 -27.83
N ALA A 300 -1.43 -15.74 -28.82
CA ALA A 300 -1.86 -15.63 -30.21
C ALA A 300 -2.62 -16.89 -30.66
N GLY A 301 -3.86 -16.70 -31.13
CA GLY A 301 -4.73 -17.79 -31.57
C GLY A 301 -5.36 -18.62 -30.44
N GLN A 302 -5.12 -18.29 -29.18
CA GLN A 302 -5.71 -18.97 -28.03
C GLN A 302 -6.68 -18.06 -27.28
N ALA A 303 -7.81 -18.62 -26.86
CA ALA A 303 -8.77 -17.92 -26.02
C ALA A 303 -8.70 -18.37 -24.55
N ASP A 304 -7.88 -19.38 -24.25
CA ASP A 304 -7.90 -20.07 -22.96
C ASP A 304 -6.66 -19.81 -22.11
N LEU A 305 -5.61 -19.24 -22.70
CA LEU A 305 -4.33 -18.98 -22.05
C LEU A 305 -3.89 -17.54 -22.30
N GLY A 306 -3.17 -16.98 -21.34
CA GLY A 306 -2.65 -15.65 -21.44
C GLY A 306 -1.92 -15.19 -20.17
N THR A 307 -1.62 -13.90 -20.12
CA THR A 307 -0.94 -13.25 -19.01
C THR A 307 -1.68 -11.99 -18.56
N ILE A 308 -1.63 -11.73 -17.26
CA ILE A 308 -2.06 -10.47 -16.68
C ILE A 308 -0.82 -9.69 -16.20
N ASP A 309 -0.73 -8.44 -16.62
CA ASP A 309 0.31 -7.48 -16.23
C ASP A 309 -0.35 -6.41 -15.33
N ALA A 310 0.23 -6.13 -14.16
CA ALA A 310 -0.22 -5.05 -13.27
C ALA A 310 0.98 -4.41 -12.53
N GLY A 311 1.52 -3.30 -13.05
CA GLY A 311 2.77 -2.74 -12.53
C GLY A 311 3.94 -3.73 -12.69
N SER A 312 4.59 -4.12 -11.59
CA SER A 312 5.64 -5.16 -11.60
C SER A 312 5.10 -6.59 -11.52
N PHE A 313 3.80 -6.77 -11.32
CA PHE A 313 3.16 -8.08 -11.30
C PHE A 313 2.94 -8.60 -12.72
N HIS A 314 3.40 -9.83 -12.96
CA HIS A 314 3.19 -10.57 -14.21
C HIS A 314 2.84 -12.01 -13.85
N ALA A 315 1.66 -12.48 -14.27
CA ALA A 315 1.26 -13.86 -14.01
C ALA A 315 0.51 -14.48 -15.19
N PRO A 316 0.76 -15.77 -15.47
CA PRO A 316 -0.06 -16.50 -16.43
C PRO A 316 -1.45 -16.78 -15.83
N PHE A 317 -2.45 -16.85 -16.70
CA PHE A 317 -3.78 -17.35 -16.34
C PHE A 317 -4.21 -18.43 -17.34
N ARG A 318 -5.21 -19.22 -16.92
CA ARG A 318 -5.88 -20.17 -17.81
C ARG A 318 -7.38 -20.18 -17.60
N ARG A 319 -8.15 -20.46 -18.65
CA ARG A 319 -9.59 -20.67 -18.54
C ARG A 319 -9.90 -21.88 -17.69
N VAL A 320 -10.92 -21.78 -16.85
CA VAL A 320 -11.41 -22.86 -16.00
C VAL A 320 -12.94 -22.98 -16.13
N PRO A 321 -13.53 -24.16 -15.82
CA PRO A 321 -14.97 -24.32 -15.82
C PRO A 321 -15.69 -23.32 -14.91
N ALA A 322 -16.93 -22.97 -15.23
CA ALA A 322 -17.73 -22.03 -14.43
C ALA A 322 -18.01 -22.51 -12.98
N ASP A 323 -17.80 -23.79 -12.69
CA ASP A 323 -18.08 -24.41 -11.39
C ASP A 323 -16.82 -24.72 -10.55
N SER A 324 -15.62 -24.37 -11.02
CA SER A 324 -14.38 -24.65 -10.28
C SER A 324 -14.13 -23.61 -9.17
N VAL A 325 -14.27 -24.09 -7.93
CA VAL A 325 -13.82 -23.63 -6.59
C VAL A 325 -13.55 -22.12 -6.37
N ARG A 326 -14.30 -21.56 -5.41
CA ARG A 326 -14.07 -20.27 -4.73
C ARG A 326 -12.87 -20.30 -3.80
#